data_AF-X0YIJ7-F1
#
_entry.id   AF-X0YIJ7-F1
#
_cell.length_a   1.000
_cell.length_b   1.000
_cell.length_c   1.000
_cell.angle_alpha   90.00
_cell.angle_beta   90.00
_cell.angle_gamma   90.00
#
_symmetry.space_group_name_H-M   'P 1'
#
loop_
_entity.id
_entity.type
_entity.pdbx_description
1 polymer ?
#
loop_
_entity_poly.entity_id
_entity_poly.type
_entity_poly.pdbx_seq_one_letter_code
_entity_poly.pdbx_strand_id
1 'polypeptide(L)'
;MEARSLGWGGVSAVALATGLSDRTVRNGIREIGRPDELGERQRKPGAGRKSRESEQPGILKALDALVDPGSRGDPMSPLRWTCKSTRALARELKSQ
;
A
#
# COMPACT_ATOMS: atom_id res chain seq x y z
N MET A 1 -13.19 16.54 -20.22
CA MET A 1 -14.21 16.41 -21.28
C MET A 1 -13.64 15.92 -22.62
N GLU A 2 -12.35 15.60 -22.75
CA GLU A 2 -11.69 15.49 -24.08
C GLU A 2 -11.51 14.05 -24.61
N ALA A 3 -11.45 13.02 -23.76
CA ALA A 3 -11.17 11.66 -24.24
C ALA A 3 -12.35 10.99 -24.97
N ARG A 4 -13.60 11.38 -24.67
CA ARG A 4 -14.81 10.80 -25.30
C ARG A 4 -15.07 11.37 -26.70
N SER A 5 -14.64 12.60 -26.97
CA SER A 5 -14.92 13.30 -28.24
C SER A 5 -13.99 12.89 -29.38
N LEU A 6 -12.90 12.18 -29.10
CA LEU A 6 -11.86 11.84 -30.08
C LEU A 6 -12.12 10.52 -30.84
N GLY A 7 -13.20 9.79 -30.54
CA GLY A 7 -13.53 8.54 -31.24
C GLY A 7 -12.49 7.43 -31.03
N TRP A 8 -12.18 6.68 -32.09
CA TRP A 8 -11.19 5.59 -32.04
C TRP A 8 -9.78 6.17 -31.80
N GLY A 9 -9.09 5.69 -30.75
CA GLY A 9 -7.76 6.18 -30.37
C GLY A 9 -7.74 7.35 -29.37
N GLY A 10 -8.89 7.90 -28.98
CA GLY A 10 -8.97 9.02 -28.03
C GLY A 10 -8.32 8.77 -26.66
N VAL A 11 -8.45 7.54 -26.13
CA VAL A 11 -7.79 7.12 -24.90
C VAL A 11 -6.27 7.16 -25.04
N SER A 12 -5.73 6.70 -26.18
CA SER A 12 -4.29 6.69 -26.45
C SER A 12 -3.74 8.10 -26.59
N ALA A 13 -4.46 8.99 -27.27
CA ALA A 13 -4.08 10.39 -27.42
C ALA A 13 -4.01 11.11 -26.06
N VAL A 14 -5.01 10.89 -25.19
CA VAL A 14 -5.03 11.49 -23.85
C VAL A 14 -3.98 10.89 -22.93
N ALA A 15 -3.73 9.58 -23.01
CA ALA A 15 -2.65 8.93 -22.28
C ALA A 15 -1.28 9.52 -22.64
N LEU A 16 -1.01 9.73 -23.94
CA LEU A 16 0.22 10.37 -24.41
C LEU A 16 0.35 11.83 -23.95
N ALA A 17 -0.73 12.61 -24.05
CA ALA A 17 -0.72 14.02 -23.67
C ALA A 17 -0.57 14.24 -22.15
N THR A 18 -1.13 13.34 -21.34
CA THR A 18 -1.14 13.47 -19.87
C THR A 18 -0.04 12.67 -19.17
N GLY A 19 0.63 11.75 -19.88
CA GLY A 19 1.57 10.78 -19.30
C GLY A 19 0.90 9.73 -18.39
N LEU A 20 -0.43 9.71 -18.31
CA LEU A 20 -1.17 8.74 -17.51
C LEU A 20 -1.35 7.44 -18.28
N SER A 21 -1.42 6.32 -17.54
CA SER A 21 -1.73 5.03 -18.17
C SER A 21 -3.10 5.04 -18.86
N ASP A 22 -3.24 4.29 -19.95
CA ASP A 22 -4.54 4.13 -20.63
C ASP A 22 -5.63 3.68 -19.64
N ARG A 23 -5.28 2.77 -18.72
CA ARG A 23 -6.17 2.26 -17.69
C ARG A 23 -6.70 3.37 -16.78
N THR A 24 -5.85 4.33 -16.40
CA THR A 24 -6.24 5.50 -15.61
C THR A 24 -7.23 6.37 -16.38
N VAL A 25 -6.97 6.64 -17.65
CA VAL A 25 -7.85 7.43 -18.51
C VAL A 25 -9.21 6.76 -18.69
N ARG A 26 -9.25 5.45 -18.95
CA ARG A 26 -10.52 4.68 -19.06
C ARG A 26 -11.31 4.67 -17.76
N ASN A 27 -10.65 4.52 -16.62
CA ASN A 27 -11.30 4.57 -15.32
C ASN A 27 -11.94 5.94 -15.08
N GLY A 28 -11.21 7.03 -15.34
CA GLY A 28 -11.74 8.39 -15.23
C GLY A 28 -12.95 8.64 -16.15
N ILE A 29 -12.94 8.14 -17.38
CA ILE A 29 -14.09 8.24 -18.31
C ILE A 29 -15.33 7.51 -17.77
N ARG A 30 -15.15 6.39 -17.08
CA ARG A 30 -16.23 5.62 -16.46
C ARG A 30 -16.77 6.33 -15.21
N GLU A 31 -15.86 6.86 -14.39
CA GLU A 31 -16.14 7.63 -13.17
C GLU A 31 -16.96 8.90 -13.46
N ILE A 32 -16.58 9.66 -14.48
CA ILE A 32 -17.34 10.86 -14.92
C ILE A 32 -18.75 10.48 -15.41
N GLY A 33 -18.94 9.27 -15.94
CA GLY A 33 -20.26 8.78 -16.37
C GLY A 33 -21.17 8.33 -15.23
N ARG A 34 -20.67 8.30 -13.99
CA ARG A 34 -21.40 7.90 -12.78
C ARG A 34 -21.02 8.81 -11.62
N PRO A 35 -21.34 10.11 -11.70
CA PRO A 35 -20.96 11.08 -10.69
C PRO A 35 -21.51 10.73 -9.30
N ASP A 36 -22.67 10.08 -9.24
CA ASP A 36 -23.29 9.63 -7.98
C ASP A 36 -22.51 8.51 -7.26
N GLU A 37 -21.61 7.81 -7.96
CA GLU A 37 -20.72 6.80 -7.38
C GLU A 37 -19.39 7.42 -6.86
N LEU A 38 -19.17 8.72 -7.09
CA LEU A 38 -17.98 9.44 -6.64
C LEU A 38 -18.22 9.92 -5.20
N GLY A 39 -17.68 9.19 -4.23
CA GLY A 39 -17.68 9.63 -2.84
C GLY A 39 -16.76 10.84 -2.60
N GLU A 40 -16.87 11.46 -1.43
CA GLU A 40 -16.03 12.60 -1.02
C GLU A 40 -14.52 12.28 -1.00
N ARG A 41 -14.16 10.99 -0.96
CA ARG A 41 -12.78 10.51 -0.91
C ARG A 41 -12.41 9.85 -2.22
N GLN A 42 -11.22 10.16 -2.74
CA GLN A 42 -10.64 9.49 -3.91
C GLN A 42 -10.45 7.98 -3.72
N ARG A 43 -10.30 7.51 -2.47
CA ARG A 43 -10.18 6.07 -2.18
C ARG A 43 -11.57 5.45 -2.02
N LYS A 44 -11.77 4.32 -2.70
CA LYS A 44 -12.97 3.49 -2.50
C LYS A 44 -13.16 3.12 -1.02
N PRO A 45 -14.40 3.01 -0.54
CA PRO A 45 -14.68 2.48 0.79
C PRO A 45 -14.15 1.04 0.92
N GLY A 46 -13.68 0.71 2.12
CA GLY A 46 -12.98 -0.54 2.42
C GLY A 46 -11.57 -0.25 2.93
N ALA A 47 -11.36 -0.37 4.24
CA ALA A 47 -10.09 -0.07 4.90
C ALA A 47 -9.01 -1.16 4.71
N GLY A 48 -9.17 -2.05 3.72
CA GLY A 48 -8.29 -3.20 3.52
C GLY A 48 -8.10 -4.05 4.79
N ARG A 49 -7.01 -4.81 4.83
CA ARG A 49 -6.59 -5.52 6.05
C ARG A 49 -6.01 -4.48 7.03
N LYS A 50 -6.49 -4.48 8.27
CA LYS A 50 -5.94 -3.64 9.34
C LYS A 50 -4.43 -3.93 9.55
N SER A 51 -3.67 -2.92 9.96
CA SER A 51 -2.24 -3.09 10.31
C SER A 51 -2.08 -4.21 11.34
N ARG A 52 -0.97 -4.95 11.27
CA ARG A 52 -0.64 -6.00 12.26
C ARG A 52 -0.59 -5.42 13.67
N GLU A 53 -0.15 -4.18 13.82
CA GLU A 53 -0.07 -3.49 15.11
C GLU A 53 -1.46 -3.27 15.74
N SER A 54 -2.47 -2.99 14.90
CA SER A 54 -3.84 -2.82 15.36
C SER A 54 -4.53 -4.16 15.64
N GLU A 55 -4.18 -5.22 14.93
CA GLU A 55 -4.75 -6.55 15.14
C GLU A 55 -4.09 -7.30 16.30
N GLN A 56 -2.80 -7.07 16.51
CA GLN A 56 -1.98 -7.69 17.55
C GLN A 56 -1.27 -6.60 18.36
N PRO A 57 -1.95 -6.05 19.38
CA PRO A 57 -1.34 -5.10 20.29
C PRO A 57 -0.07 -5.71 20.91
N GLY A 58 1.04 -4.97 20.87
CA GLY A 58 2.31 -5.43 21.43
C GLY A 58 3.21 -6.25 20.49
N ILE A 59 2.79 -6.51 19.24
CA ILE A 59 3.61 -7.24 18.26
C ILE A 59 4.99 -6.59 18.04
N LEU A 60 5.06 -5.26 18.07
CA LEU A 60 6.34 -4.54 17.97
C LEU A 60 7.24 -4.82 19.17
N LYS A 61 6.69 -4.78 20.39
CA LYS A 61 7.45 -5.06 21.61
C LYS A 61 7.98 -6.51 21.63
N ALA A 62 7.17 -7.45 21.15
CA ALA A 62 7.56 -8.85 21.05
C ALA A 62 8.67 -9.07 19.99
N LEU A 63 8.55 -8.42 18.83
CA LEU A 63 9.60 -8.43 17.80
C LEU A 63 10.89 -7.76 18.31
N ASP A 64 10.78 -6.65 19.02
CA ASP A 64 11.90 -5.94 19.62
C ASP A 64 12.67 -6.85 20.59
N ALA A 65 11.96 -7.56 21.47
CA ALA A 65 12.58 -8.52 22.39
C ALA A 65 13.29 -9.68 21.69
N LEU A 66 12.88 -10.07 20.48
CA LEU A 66 13.53 -11.12 19.69
C LEU A 66 14.78 -10.63 18.94
N VAL A 67 14.87 -9.33 18.68
CA VAL A 67 15.94 -8.67 17.93
C VAL A 67 17.04 -8.11 18.85
N ASP A 68 16.66 -7.60 20.02
CA ASP A 68 17.57 -6.98 21.00
C ASP A 68 18.74 -7.89 21.46
N PRO A 69 18.55 -9.19 21.79
CA PRO A 69 19.66 -10.03 22.25
C PRO A 69 20.71 -10.39 21.16
N GLY A 70 20.51 -9.98 19.90
CA GLY A 70 21.42 -10.25 18.78
C GLY A 70 21.91 -9.01 18.02
N SER A 71 21.58 -7.80 18.48
CA SER A 71 21.86 -6.56 17.76
C SER A 71 23.26 -5.99 18.11
N ARG A 72 24.32 -6.36 17.37
CA ARG A 72 25.54 -5.51 17.15
C ARG A 72 25.24 -4.18 16.42
N GLY A 73 24.58 -3.25 17.10
CA GLY A 73 24.29 -1.94 16.54
C GLY A 73 24.01 -0.96 17.66
N ASP A 74 23.98 0.33 17.31
CA ASP A 74 23.52 1.36 18.24
C ASP A 74 22.01 1.16 18.51
N PRO A 75 21.57 0.96 19.77
CA PRO A 75 20.16 0.84 20.13
C PRO A 75 19.31 2.05 19.68
N MET A 76 19.94 3.19 19.38
CA MET A 76 19.28 4.40 18.88
C MET A 76 19.15 4.46 17.34
N SER A 77 19.68 3.48 16.60
CA SER A 77 19.54 3.44 15.15
C SER A 77 18.09 3.13 14.73
N PRO A 78 17.51 3.88 13.79
CA PRO A 78 16.17 3.59 13.27
C PRO A 78 16.11 2.23 12.53
N LEU A 79 17.25 1.70 12.10
CA LEU A 79 17.37 0.37 11.49
C LEU A 79 18.00 -0.59 12.50
N ARG A 80 17.23 -1.58 12.96
CA ARG A 80 17.71 -2.67 13.81
C ARG A 80 18.18 -3.82 12.94
N TRP A 81 19.37 -4.34 13.19
CA TRP A 81 19.93 -5.46 12.43
C TRP A 81 19.82 -6.75 13.25
N THR A 82 19.57 -7.87 12.57
CA THR A 82 19.49 -9.20 13.20
C THR A 82 20.06 -10.24 12.25
N CYS A 83 20.74 -11.25 12.78
CA CYS A 83 21.18 -12.43 12.02
C CYS A 83 20.03 -13.41 11.71
N LYS A 84 18.85 -13.23 12.31
CA LYS A 84 17.70 -14.14 12.15
C LYS A 84 16.93 -13.80 10.87
N SER A 85 16.59 -14.83 10.09
CA SER A 85 15.65 -14.66 8.98
C SER A 85 14.24 -14.33 9.49
N THR A 86 13.41 -13.70 8.66
CA THR A 86 12.01 -13.40 8.98
C THR A 86 11.21 -14.67 9.37
N ARG A 87 11.53 -15.83 8.78
CA ARG A 87 10.88 -17.11 9.12
C ARG A 87 11.26 -17.60 10.51
N ALA A 88 12.52 -17.43 10.91
CA ALA A 88 13.00 -17.78 12.24
C ALA A 88 12.34 -16.89 13.30
N LEU A 89 12.30 -15.58 13.07
CA LEU A 89 11.57 -14.63 13.94
C LEU A 89 10.10 -14.99 14.06
N ALA A 90 9.42 -15.32 12.95
CA ALA A 90 8.02 -15.72 12.98
C ALA A 90 7.78 -17.03 13.74
N ARG A 91 8.73 -17.98 13.72
CA ARG A 91 8.63 -19.22 14.49
C ARG A 91 8.79 -18.96 15.98
N GLU A 92 9.80 -18.16 16.36
CA GLU A 92 10.07 -17.80 17.76
C GLU A 92 8.93 -16.95 18.35
N LEU A 93 8.39 -16.01 17.57
CA LEU A 93 7.25 -15.19 17.98
C LEU A 93 5.99 -16.03 18.22
N LYS A 94 5.80 -17.13 17.47
CA LYS A 94 4.68 -18.06 17.70
C LYS A 94 4.88 -18.99 18.90
N SER A 95 6.11 -19.09 19.42
CA SER A 95 6.43 -19.90 20.61
C SER A 95 6.49 -19.10 21.91
N GLN A 96 6.27 -17.78 21.84
CA GLN A 96 6.02 -16.91 23.00
C GLN A 96 4.54 -17.00 23.39
#